data_AF-A0A2T1DIG9-F1
#
_entry.id   AF-A0A2T1DIG9-F1
#
_cell.length_a   1.000
_cell.length_b   1.000
_cell.length_c   1.000
_cell.angle_alpha   90.00
_cell.angle_beta   90.00
_cell.angle_gamma   90.00
#
_symmetry.space_group_name_H-M   'P 1'
#
loop_
_entity.id
_entity.type
_entity.pdbx_description
1 polymer ?
#
loop_
_entity_poly.entity_id
_entity_poly.type
_entity_poly.pdbx_seq_one_letter_code
_entity_poly.pdbx_strand_id
1 'polypeptide(L)'
;MLIQRKRQLSWNHLLLTFTLFSAVPVLAQPANFGTLTLGSNNASGSLNGATGGSTSLPAIVSNSDRHDKKCLGFADPKPDHLLVLQKPFSKLRLKVNSGDKETTIVIKGSDNSVRCGDNSNASNKGAILEDGDWQAGTYQVWVGSIEPGVRQNYRLVVQGN
;
A
#
# COMPACT_ATOMS: atom_id res chain seq x y z
N MET A 1 77.83 29.91 -14.36
CA MET A 1 76.88 29.48 -13.31
C MET A 1 75.51 29.35 -13.95
N LEU A 2 75.04 28.11 -14.14
CA LEU A 2 73.80 27.77 -14.84
C LEU A 2 72.57 28.04 -13.96
N ILE A 3 71.53 28.68 -14.51
CA ILE A 3 70.15 28.54 -13.99
C ILE A 3 69.19 28.41 -15.20
N GLN A 4 68.72 27.19 -15.42
CA GLN A 4 67.64 26.84 -16.36
C GLN A 4 66.29 27.06 -15.66
N ARG A 5 65.44 27.94 -16.20
CA ARG A 5 64.08 28.21 -15.67
C ARG A 5 63.09 27.28 -16.38
N LYS A 6 62.62 26.25 -15.68
CA LYS A 6 61.65 25.25 -16.18
C LYS A 6 60.31 25.91 -16.55
N ARG A 7 59.82 25.60 -17.76
CA ARG A 7 58.45 25.90 -18.24
C ARG A 7 57.43 25.16 -17.36
N GLN A 8 56.43 25.87 -16.87
CA GLN A 8 55.26 25.32 -16.19
C GLN A 8 54.27 24.81 -17.24
N LEU A 9 54.04 23.49 -17.30
CA LEU A 9 52.92 22.90 -18.04
C LEU A 9 51.69 22.90 -17.12
N SER A 10 50.65 23.64 -17.52
CA SER A 10 49.32 23.56 -16.90
C SER A 10 48.67 22.24 -17.32
N TRP A 11 48.48 21.34 -16.36
CA TRP A 11 47.79 20.06 -16.57
C TRP A 11 46.30 20.26 -16.25
N ASN A 12 45.48 20.33 -17.30
CA ASN A 12 44.03 20.44 -17.19
C ASN A 12 43.46 19.05 -16.87
N HIS A 13 43.08 18.78 -15.62
CA HIS A 13 42.44 17.53 -15.23
C HIS A 13 40.93 17.60 -15.50
N LEU A 14 40.50 17.07 -16.66
CA LEU A 14 39.08 16.79 -16.90
C LEU A 14 38.74 15.45 -16.21
N LEU A 15 38.21 15.51 -14.99
CA LEU A 15 37.74 14.32 -14.26
C LEU A 15 36.37 13.91 -14.79
N LEU A 16 36.33 12.85 -15.62
CA LEU A 16 35.11 12.15 -16.01
C LEU A 16 34.64 11.28 -14.82
N THR A 17 33.65 11.76 -14.06
CA THR A 17 33.02 10.99 -12.99
C THR A 17 31.99 10.03 -13.57
N PHE A 18 32.28 8.73 -13.57
CA PHE A 18 31.35 7.68 -13.94
C PHE A 18 30.44 7.37 -12.74
N THR A 19 29.23 7.94 -12.69
CA THR A 19 28.25 7.64 -11.63
C THR A 19 27.64 6.25 -11.87
N LEU A 20 28.07 5.27 -11.08
CA LEU A 20 27.41 3.97 -10.97
C LEU A 20 26.03 4.16 -10.32
N PHE A 21 24.96 4.04 -11.12
CA PHE A 21 23.59 3.96 -10.63
C PHE A 21 23.37 2.55 -10.05
N SER A 22 23.65 2.37 -8.77
CA SER A 22 23.26 1.16 -8.04
C SER A 22 21.73 1.11 -7.97
N ALA A 23 21.10 0.12 -8.61
CA ALA A 23 19.68 -0.14 -8.42
C ALA A 23 19.47 -0.57 -6.95
N VAL A 24 19.08 0.36 -6.10
CA VAL A 24 18.73 0.05 -4.71
C VAL A 24 17.45 -0.78 -4.75
N PRO A 25 17.45 -2.02 -4.22
CA PRO A 25 16.22 -2.78 -4.17
C PRO A 25 15.21 -2.01 -3.31
N VAL A 26 14.04 -1.71 -3.86
CA VAL A 26 12.92 -1.14 -3.09
C VAL A 26 12.51 -2.20 -2.07
N LEU A 27 12.84 -1.96 -0.80
CA LEU A 27 12.37 -2.81 0.29
C LEU A 27 10.85 -2.75 0.33
N ALA A 28 10.19 -3.89 0.10
CA ALA A 28 8.75 -3.99 0.31
C ALA A 28 8.45 -3.62 1.77
N GLN A 29 7.63 -2.58 1.98
CA GLN A 29 7.26 -2.17 3.34
C GLN A 29 6.58 -3.34 4.06
N PRO A 30 7.07 -3.72 5.26
CA PRO A 30 6.48 -4.83 5.99
C PRO A 30 5.03 -4.47 6.36
N ALA A 31 4.12 -5.45 6.27
CA ALA A 31 2.77 -5.34 6.80
C ALA A 31 2.70 -5.88 8.25
N ASN A 32 1.63 -5.59 8.98
CA ASN A 32 1.44 -6.10 10.35
C ASN A 32 1.16 -7.60 10.38
N PHE A 33 0.49 -8.11 9.35
CA PHE A 33 0.11 -9.51 9.23
C PHE A 33 0.67 -10.09 7.92
N GLY A 34 -0.17 -10.74 7.11
CA GLY A 34 0.26 -11.48 5.92
C GLY A 34 0.08 -10.74 4.59
N THR A 35 0.63 -11.38 3.56
CA THR A 35 0.45 -11.04 2.15
C THR A 35 -0.49 -12.04 1.49
N LEU A 36 -1.40 -11.56 0.65
CA LEU A 36 -2.21 -12.40 -0.25
C LEU A 36 -1.80 -12.14 -1.70
N THR A 37 -1.55 -13.21 -2.45
CA THR A 37 -1.22 -13.12 -3.88
C THR A 37 -2.35 -13.72 -4.71
N LEU A 38 -2.88 -12.95 -5.66
CA LEU A 38 -3.90 -13.38 -6.61
C LEU A 38 -3.33 -13.37 -8.03
N GLY A 39 -3.76 -14.33 -8.85
CA GLY A 39 -3.28 -14.52 -10.22
C GLY A 39 -4.23 -15.40 -11.04
N SER A 40 -3.77 -15.89 -12.19
CA SER A 40 -4.61 -16.68 -13.11
C SER A 40 -5.15 -17.97 -12.48
N ASN A 41 -4.37 -18.61 -11.60
CA ASN A 41 -4.74 -19.88 -10.97
C ASN A 41 -5.52 -19.69 -9.66
N ASN A 42 -5.48 -18.50 -9.08
CA ASN A 42 -6.07 -18.20 -7.76
C ASN A 42 -6.62 -16.77 -7.78
N ALA A 43 -7.88 -16.63 -8.16
CA ALA A 43 -8.56 -15.33 -8.21
C ALA A 43 -9.19 -14.93 -6.87
N SER A 44 -9.09 -15.76 -5.83
CA SER A 44 -9.64 -15.46 -4.51
C SER A 44 -8.75 -15.98 -3.38
N GLY A 45 -8.92 -15.42 -2.19
CA GLY A 45 -8.22 -15.84 -1.00
C GLY A 45 -8.66 -15.08 0.24
N SER A 46 -7.98 -15.33 1.36
CA SER A 46 -8.33 -14.70 2.63
C SER A 46 -7.13 -14.51 3.54
N LEU A 47 -7.18 -13.47 4.36
CA LEU A 47 -6.21 -13.16 5.39
C LEU A 47 -6.92 -12.98 6.74
N ASN A 48 -6.22 -13.30 7.82
CA ASN A 48 -6.68 -12.96 9.17
C ASN A 48 -5.81 -11.81 9.69
N GLY A 49 -6.43 -10.92 10.48
CA GLY A 49 -5.74 -9.80 11.10
C GLY A 49 -6.54 -9.25 12.28
N ALA A 50 -6.11 -8.11 12.80
CA ALA A 50 -6.83 -7.38 13.82
C ALA A 50 -6.71 -5.88 13.59
N THR A 51 -7.79 -5.14 13.79
CA THR A 51 -7.74 -3.68 13.76
C THR A 51 -6.88 -3.16 14.92
N GLY A 52 -6.48 -1.90 14.84
CA GLY A 52 -5.76 -1.21 15.89
C GLY A 52 -5.27 0.15 15.43
N GLY A 53 -4.46 0.80 16.25
CA GLY A 53 -3.94 2.13 15.97
C GLY A 53 -4.98 3.24 16.11
N SER A 54 -4.50 4.47 16.19
CA SER A 54 -5.31 5.67 16.44
C SER A 54 -5.05 6.76 15.40
N THR A 55 -4.35 6.43 14.31
CA THR A 55 -4.04 7.41 13.27
C THR A 55 -5.18 7.48 12.28
N SER A 56 -5.60 8.70 11.96
CA SER A 56 -6.69 8.94 11.01
C SER A 56 -6.32 8.42 9.62
N LEU A 57 -7.16 7.57 9.02
CA LEU A 57 -6.92 6.99 7.70
C LEU A 57 -6.69 8.03 6.59
N PRO A 58 -7.42 9.17 6.52
CA PRO A 58 -7.12 10.23 5.56
C PRO A 58 -5.71 10.82 5.73
N ALA A 59 -5.15 10.83 6.94
CA ALA A 59 -3.78 11.26 7.18
C ALA A 59 -2.77 10.20 6.69
N ILE A 60 -3.06 8.91 6.91
CA ILE A 60 -2.21 7.79 6.45
C ILE A 60 -2.08 7.79 4.93
N VAL A 61 -3.20 7.81 4.22
CA VAL A 61 -3.16 7.74 2.74
C VAL A 61 -2.88 9.08 2.08
N SER A 62 -3.14 10.19 2.79
CA SER A 62 -2.94 11.57 2.33
C SER A 62 -3.61 11.86 0.98
N ASN A 63 -4.75 11.21 0.72
CA ASN A 63 -5.51 11.33 -0.52
C ASN A 63 -7.01 11.05 -0.29
N SER A 64 -7.86 11.48 -1.21
CA SER A 64 -9.21 10.93 -1.35
C SER A 64 -9.16 9.65 -2.19
N ASP A 65 -10.22 8.84 -2.16
CA ASP A 65 -10.37 7.78 -3.14
C ASP A 65 -10.62 8.33 -4.55
N ARG A 66 -10.64 7.44 -5.54
CA ARG A 66 -10.86 7.80 -6.95
C ARG A 66 -12.25 8.37 -7.28
N HIS A 67 -13.16 8.42 -6.31
CA HIS A 67 -14.48 9.02 -6.40
C HIS A 67 -14.61 10.26 -5.48
N ASP A 68 -13.48 10.87 -5.14
CA ASP A 68 -13.35 12.04 -4.27
C ASP A 68 -13.87 11.84 -2.82
N LYS A 69 -14.09 10.60 -2.38
CA LYS A 69 -14.52 10.28 -1.02
C LYS A 69 -13.31 10.25 -0.07
N LYS A 70 -13.47 10.84 1.12
CA LYS A 70 -12.49 10.66 2.21
C LYS A 70 -12.63 9.28 2.84
N CYS A 71 -11.52 8.59 2.95
CA CYS A 71 -11.45 7.27 3.55
C CYS A 71 -11.40 7.38 5.07
N LEU A 72 -12.57 7.45 5.71
CA LEU A 72 -12.72 7.70 7.14
C LEU A 72 -12.36 6.48 8.00
N GLY A 73 -12.06 6.78 9.27
CA GLY A 73 -11.72 5.82 10.33
C GLY A 73 -10.27 5.93 10.80
N PHE A 74 -9.84 4.94 11.57
CA PHE A 74 -8.54 4.92 12.22
C PHE A 74 -7.83 3.57 12.00
N ALA A 75 -6.51 3.63 11.88
CA ALA A 75 -5.65 2.45 11.74
C ALA A 75 -4.26 2.69 12.34
N ASP A 76 -3.44 1.64 12.32
CA ASP A 76 -1.99 1.74 12.48
C ASP A 76 -1.38 2.40 11.22
N PRO A 77 -0.37 3.30 11.35
CA PRO A 77 0.31 3.85 10.18
C PRO A 77 0.88 2.79 9.24
N LYS A 78 1.32 1.64 9.78
CA LYS A 78 1.80 0.50 9.00
C LYS A 78 0.61 -0.31 8.46
N PRO A 79 0.59 -0.70 7.18
CA PRO A 79 -0.51 -1.47 6.61
C PRO A 79 -0.67 -2.83 7.28
N ASP A 80 -1.90 -3.30 7.36
CA ASP A 80 -2.22 -4.60 7.95
C ASP A 80 -1.81 -5.74 7.03
N HIS A 81 -2.05 -5.57 5.73
CA HIS A 81 -1.77 -6.58 4.73
C HIS A 81 -1.16 -5.99 3.46
N LEU A 82 -0.50 -6.87 2.70
CA LEU A 82 -0.19 -6.62 1.29
C LEU A 82 -1.08 -7.50 0.40
N LEU A 83 -1.60 -6.92 -0.66
CA LEU A 83 -2.30 -7.65 -1.73
C LEU A 83 -1.45 -7.54 -3.01
N VAL A 84 -0.99 -8.68 -3.51
CA VAL A 84 -0.20 -8.77 -4.75
C VAL A 84 -1.09 -9.30 -5.86
N LEU A 85 -1.33 -8.50 -6.89
CA LEU A 85 -2.05 -8.89 -8.09
C LEU A 85 -1.03 -9.21 -9.19
N GLN A 86 -0.92 -10.47 -9.57
CA GLN A 86 0.00 -10.93 -10.63
C GLN A 86 -0.51 -10.62 -12.05
N LYS A 87 -1.79 -10.30 -12.17
CA LYS A 87 -2.45 -9.89 -13.42
C LYS A 87 -3.51 -8.81 -13.10
N PRO A 88 -4.00 -8.08 -14.10
CA PRO A 88 -5.15 -7.22 -13.93
C PRO A 88 -6.43 -8.01 -13.56
N PHE A 89 -7.31 -7.36 -12.80
CA PHE A 89 -8.65 -7.84 -12.45
C PHE A 89 -9.69 -6.80 -12.83
N SER A 90 -10.74 -7.23 -13.54
CA SER A 90 -11.82 -6.33 -13.98
C SER A 90 -12.62 -5.82 -12.79
N LYS A 91 -12.76 -6.65 -11.76
CA LYS A 91 -13.42 -6.34 -10.50
C LYS A 91 -12.73 -7.09 -9.37
N LEU A 92 -12.53 -6.40 -8.24
CA LEU A 92 -12.28 -7.04 -6.95
C LEU A 92 -13.42 -6.72 -5.98
N ARG A 93 -13.72 -7.71 -5.15
CA ARG A 93 -14.59 -7.59 -3.98
C ARG A 93 -13.81 -7.99 -2.74
N LEU A 94 -13.72 -7.06 -1.80
CA LEU A 94 -13.10 -7.28 -0.50
C LEU A 94 -14.18 -7.17 0.57
N LYS A 95 -14.26 -8.21 1.42
CA LYS A 95 -15.21 -8.27 2.53
C LYS A 95 -14.48 -8.55 3.83
N VAL A 96 -14.67 -7.67 4.81
CA VAL A 96 -14.19 -7.85 6.18
C VAL A 96 -15.27 -8.56 7.00
N ASN A 97 -14.92 -9.67 7.63
CA ASN A 97 -15.77 -10.35 8.60
C ASN A 97 -15.18 -10.10 10.00
N SER A 98 -15.82 -9.20 10.76
CA SER A 98 -15.34 -8.67 12.04
C SER A 98 -16.36 -8.85 13.19
N GLY A 99 -17.25 -9.84 13.08
CA GLY A 99 -18.32 -10.04 14.07
C GLY A 99 -19.26 -8.83 14.15
N ASP A 100 -19.42 -8.28 15.35
CA ASP A 100 -20.32 -7.17 15.70
C ASP A 100 -19.66 -5.78 15.63
N LYS A 101 -18.34 -5.69 15.43
CA LYS A 101 -17.63 -4.41 15.36
C LYS A 101 -17.58 -3.85 13.95
N GLU A 102 -17.84 -2.56 13.87
CA GLU A 102 -17.74 -1.79 12.63
C GLU A 102 -16.28 -1.64 12.21
N THR A 103 -16.04 -1.93 10.94
CA THR A 103 -14.73 -1.77 10.32
C THR A 103 -14.86 -0.91 9.07
N THR A 104 -13.74 -0.32 8.69
CA THR A 104 -13.52 0.39 7.42
C THR A 104 -12.36 -0.29 6.71
N ILE A 105 -12.26 -0.15 5.39
CA ILE A 105 -11.12 -0.66 4.63
C ILE A 105 -10.59 0.42 3.69
N VAL A 106 -9.27 0.54 3.64
CA VAL A 106 -8.58 1.44 2.70
C VAL A 106 -7.48 0.65 2.01
N ILE A 107 -7.37 0.86 0.70
CA ILE A 107 -6.39 0.21 -0.16
C ILE A 107 -5.64 1.29 -0.91
N LYS A 108 -4.31 1.24 -0.87
CA LYS A 108 -3.43 2.15 -1.61
C LYS A 108 -2.55 1.36 -2.58
N GLY A 109 -2.61 1.72 -3.86
CA GLY A 109 -1.72 1.20 -4.89
C GLY A 109 -0.36 1.92 -4.90
N SER A 110 0.64 1.29 -5.52
CA SER A 110 1.96 1.92 -5.74
C SER A 110 1.91 3.14 -6.66
N ASP A 111 0.84 3.27 -7.45
CA ASP A 111 0.51 4.43 -8.28
C ASP A 111 -0.17 5.56 -7.50
N ASN A 112 -0.25 5.45 -6.17
CA ASN A 112 -0.99 6.34 -5.26
C ASN A 112 -2.52 6.35 -5.46
N SER A 113 -3.06 5.41 -6.23
CA SER A 113 -4.51 5.20 -6.26
C SER A 113 -5.00 4.79 -4.87
N VAL A 114 -6.13 5.36 -4.44
CA VAL A 114 -6.78 5.05 -3.17
C VAL A 114 -8.20 4.60 -3.43
N ARG A 115 -8.60 3.55 -2.71
CA ARG A 115 -9.96 3.01 -2.73
C ARG A 115 -10.36 2.72 -1.30
N CYS A 116 -11.57 3.11 -0.91
CA CYS A 116 -12.08 2.77 0.42
C CYS A 116 -13.52 2.28 0.40
N GLY A 117 -13.83 1.49 1.41
CA GLY A 117 -15.11 0.83 1.58
C GLY A 117 -15.51 0.86 3.04
N ASP A 118 -16.81 0.91 3.26
CA ASP A 118 -17.44 0.88 4.57
C ASP A 118 -18.61 -0.13 4.56
N ASN A 119 -19.46 -0.10 5.58
CA ASN A 119 -20.56 -1.02 5.77
C ASN A 119 -21.94 -0.43 5.40
N SER A 120 -21.98 0.64 4.58
CA SER A 120 -23.19 1.46 4.35
C SER A 120 -24.46 0.75 3.90
N ASN A 121 -24.41 -0.52 3.46
CA ASN A 121 -25.57 -1.28 2.99
C ASN A 121 -25.60 -2.76 3.44
N ALA A 122 -24.87 -3.11 4.49
CA ALA A 122 -24.67 -4.52 4.85
C ALA A 122 -25.30 -4.87 6.21
N SER A 123 -26.00 -6.00 6.29
CA SER A 123 -26.50 -6.54 7.57
C SER A 123 -25.36 -6.92 8.53
N ASN A 124 -24.14 -7.08 8.01
CA ASN A 124 -22.92 -7.26 8.78
C ASN A 124 -22.21 -5.93 9.01
N LYS A 125 -21.62 -5.76 10.20
CA LYS A 125 -20.90 -4.55 10.59
C LYS A 125 -19.54 -4.38 9.88
N GLY A 126 -19.04 -5.44 9.24
CA GLY A 126 -17.74 -5.41 8.56
C GLY A 126 -17.75 -4.71 7.20
N ALA A 127 -16.67 -3.99 6.88
CA ALA A 127 -16.51 -3.24 5.65
C ALA A 127 -16.65 -4.09 4.37
N ILE A 128 -17.18 -3.48 3.32
CA ILE A 128 -17.22 -4.03 1.97
C ILE A 128 -16.62 -2.99 1.01
N LEU A 129 -15.70 -3.44 0.14
CA LEU A 129 -15.18 -2.66 -0.98
C LEU A 129 -15.38 -3.47 -2.25
N GLU A 130 -16.15 -2.93 -3.19
CA GLU A 130 -16.32 -3.47 -4.53
C GLU A 130 -15.93 -2.41 -5.54
N ASP A 131 -14.93 -2.72 -6.36
CA ASP A 131 -14.43 -1.73 -7.32
C ASP A 131 -13.74 -2.39 -8.52
N GLY A 132 -13.61 -1.66 -9.64
CA GLY A 132 -13.12 -2.16 -10.93
C GLY A 132 -11.72 -1.68 -11.35
N ASP A 133 -11.21 -2.17 -12.48
CA ASP A 133 -9.97 -1.67 -13.12
C ASP A 133 -8.70 -1.83 -12.25
N TRP A 134 -8.52 -3.00 -11.65
CA TRP A 134 -7.34 -3.30 -10.85
C TRP A 134 -6.19 -3.71 -11.77
N GLN A 135 -5.07 -2.99 -11.66
CA GLN A 135 -3.86 -3.32 -12.41
C GLN A 135 -3.03 -4.36 -11.67
N ALA A 136 -2.11 -5.02 -12.37
CA ALA A 136 -1.11 -5.83 -11.71
C ALA A 136 -0.22 -4.95 -10.83
N GLY A 137 0.15 -5.44 -9.64
CA GLY A 137 0.95 -4.65 -8.71
C GLY A 137 0.76 -5.07 -7.25
N THR A 138 1.42 -4.33 -6.35
CA THR A 138 1.29 -4.50 -4.91
C THR A 138 0.47 -3.37 -4.33
N TYR A 139 -0.50 -3.74 -3.52
CA TYR A 139 -1.42 -2.86 -2.83
C TYR A 139 -1.25 -3.00 -1.33
N GLN A 140 -1.22 -1.87 -0.63
CA GLN A 140 -1.25 -1.80 0.82
C GLN A 140 -2.70 -1.78 1.29
N VAL A 141 -3.03 -2.58 2.30
CA VAL A 141 -4.38 -2.70 2.81
C VAL A 141 -4.40 -2.38 4.31
N TRP A 142 -5.27 -1.47 4.72
CA TRP A 142 -5.59 -1.18 6.11
C TRP A 142 -7.02 -1.60 6.37
N VAL A 143 -7.23 -2.38 7.43
CA VAL A 143 -8.56 -2.65 7.97
C VAL A 143 -8.68 -1.87 9.27
N GLY A 144 -9.39 -0.76 9.20
CA GLY A 144 -9.52 0.19 10.30
C GLY A 144 -10.78 0.00 11.12
N SER A 145 -10.88 0.80 12.17
CA SER A 145 -12.04 0.95 13.03
C SER A 145 -12.65 2.35 12.90
N ILE A 146 -13.90 2.51 13.33
CA ILE A 146 -14.57 3.81 13.36
C ILE A 146 -14.02 4.70 14.48
N GLU A 147 -13.72 4.10 15.63
CA GLU A 147 -13.11 4.76 16.79
C GLU A 147 -11.61 4.45 16.88
N PRO A 148 -10.79 5.39 17.38
CA PRO A 148 -9.34 5.18 17.52
C PRO A 148 -9.02 4.11 18.57
N GLY A 149 -8.02 3.27 18.29
CA GLY A 149 -7.47 2.30 19.22
C GLY A 149 -8.29 1.01 19.39
N VAL A 150 -9.45 0.90 18.72
CA VAL A 150 -10.29 -0.30 18.79
C VAL A 150 -9.57 -1.49 18.15
N ARG A 151 -9.48 -2.58 18.90
CA ARG A 151 -8.93 -3.85 18.43
C ARG A 151 -10.05 -4.85 18.22
N GLN A 152 -10.17 -5.35 17.00
CA GLN A 152 -11.08 -6.41 16.64
C GLN A 152 -10.41 -7.37 15.68
N ASN A 153 -10.47 -8.67 15.98
CA ASN A 153 -10.02 -9.70 15.05
C ASN A 153 -10.96 -9.79 13.86
N TYR A 154 -10.41 -9.95 12.67
CA TYR A 154 -11.19 -10.10 11.45
C TYR A 154 -10.60 -11.14 10.51
N ARG A 155 -11.46 -11.58 9.58
CA ARG A 155 -11.06 -12.29 8.37
C ARG A 155 -11.41 -11.44 7.15
N LEU A 156 -10.40 -11.04 6.39
CA LEU A 156 -10.53 -10.34 5.12
C LEU A 156 -10.63 -11.39 4.01
N VAL A 157 -11.69 -11.34 3.21
CA VAL A 157 -11.89 -12.19 2.04
C VAL A 157 -11.78 -11.32 0.79
N VAL A 158 -10.94 -11.74 -0.17
CA VAL A 158 -10.74 -11.07 -1.45
C VAL A 158 -11.15 -12.01 -2.57
N GLN A 159 -11.98 -11.51 -3.49
CA GLN A 159 -12.47 -12.24 -4.65
C GLN A 159 -12.32 -11.37 -5.89
N GLY A 160 -11.71 -11.90 -6.94
CA GLY A 160 -11.53 -11.23 -8.22
C GLY A 160 -12.18 -11.98 -9.37
N ASN A 161 -12.64 -11.20 -10.36
CA ASN A 161 -13.14 -11.68 -11.65
C ASN A 161 -12.27 -11.13 -12.80
#